data_AF-A0A432G2D4-F1
#
_entry.id   AF-A0A432G2D4-F1
#
_cell.length_a   1.000
_cell.length_b   1.000
_cell.length_c   1.000
_cell.angle_alpha   90.00
_cell.angle_beta   90.00
_cell.angle_gamma   90.00
#
_symmetry.space_group_name_H-M   'P 1'
#
loop_
_entity.id
_entity.type
_entity.pdbx_description
1 polymer ?
#
loop_
_entity_poly.entity_id
_entity_poly.type
_entity_poly.pdbx_seq_one_letter_code
_entity_poly.pdbx_strand_id
1 'polypeptide(L)'
;MITAKLFKYLISLILIFTAYFTAIAQTPSAVPAGTVFHPNPVIGLVDGKPVTFEDVRNKKANDLSLQLYQHLSVRLMEYALEKLAAKHQEIILTPEKKVTLKDIIAVYEQNDLQERGTLEQIRPQIKKFLEQ
;
A
#
# COMPACT_ATOMS: atom_id res chain seq x y z
N MET A 1 -16.78 -67.06 -31.58
CA MET A 1 -15.77 -68.07 -31.16
C MET A 1 -14.40 -67.41 -31.24
N ILE A 2 -13.87 -66.94 -30.11
CA ILE A 2 -12.57 -66.22 -30.08
C ILE A 2 -11.48 -67.27 -30.30
N THR A 3 -10.66 -67.10 -31.33
CA THR A 3 -9.58 -68.06 -31.63
C THR A 3 -8.53 -68.02 -30.53
N ALA A 4 -7.95 -69.17 -30.17
CA ALA A 4 -7.03 -69.30 -29.04
C ALA A 4 -5.81 -68.37 -29.10
N LYS A 5 -5.44 -67.89 -30.31
CA LYS A 5 -4.39 -66.87 -30.49
C LYS A 5 -4.84 -65.49 -29.99
N LEU A 6 -6.06 -65.05 -30.34
CA LEU A 6 -6.64 -63.78 -29.89
C LEU A 6 -6.80 -63.74 -28.36
N PHE A 7 -7.18 -64.87 -27.75
CA PHE A 7 -7.30 -64.97 -26.29
C PHE A 7 -5.95 -64.81 -25.57
N LYS A 8 -4.85 -65.33 -26.14
CA LYS A 8 -3.49 -65.16 -25.61
C LYS A 8 -3.02 -63.71 -25.68
N TYR A 9 -3.31 -63.01 -26.78
CA TYR A 9 -2.98 -61.58 -26.89
C TYR A 9 -3.79 -60.73 -25.91
N LEU A 10 -5.06 -61.06 -25.69
CA LEU A 10 -5.91 -60.37 -24.73
C LEU A 10 -5.39 -60.53 -23.29
N ILE A 11 -4.98 -61.75 -22.90
CA ILE A 11 -4.40 -62.00 -21.57
C ILE A 11 -3.07 -61.27 -21.40
N SER A 12 -2.21 -61.30 -22.42
CA SER A 12 -0.93 -60.57 -22.38
C SER A 12 -1.13 -59.06 -22.20
N LEU A 13 -2.11 -58.49 -22.92
CA LEU A 13 -2.45 -57.07 -22.81
C LEU A 13 -2.96 -56.71 -21.40
N ILE A 14 -3.80 -57.55 -20.80
CA ILE A 14 -4.32 -57.36 -19.44
C ILE A 14 -3.20 -57.45 -18.39
N LEU A 15 -2.23 -58.36 -18.56
CA LEU A 15 -1.08 -58.49 -17.66
C LEU A 15 -0.16 -57.26 -17.72
N ILE A 16 0.07 -56.72 -18.92
CA ILE A 16 0.83 -55.48 -19.08
C ILE A 16 0.08 -54.32 -18.42
N PHE A 17 -1.23 -54.22 -18.67
CA PHE A 17 -2.04 -53.13 -18.11
C PHE A 17 -2.09 -53.17 -16.58
N THR A 18 -2.21 -54.35 -15.98
CA THR A 18 -2.21 -54.51 -14.51
C THR A 18 -0.84 -54.17 -13.90
N ALA A 19 0.27 -54.53 -14.54
CA ALA A 19 1.61 -54.15 -14.08
C ALA A 19 1.85 -52.63 -14.11
N TYR A 20 1.39 -51.94 -15.16
CA TYR A 20 1.44 -50.47 -15.22
C TYR A 20 0.48 -49.80 -14.22
N PHE A 21 -0.68 -50.38 -13.95
CA PHE A 21 -1.64 -49.84 -12.98
C PHE A 21 -1.13 -49.94 -11.54
N THR A 22 -0.44 -51.02 -11.18
CA THR A 22 0.15 -51.17 -9.84
C THR A 22 1.33 -50.23 -9.58
N ALA A 23 2.06 -49.82 -10.63
CA ALA A 23 3.13 -48.83 -10.50
C ALA A 23 2.60 -47.42 -10.22
N ILE A 24 1.38 -47.10 -10.67
CA ILE A 24 0.73 -45.80 -10.40
C ILE A 24 0.06 -45.81 -9.01
N ALA A 25 -0.45 -46.97 -8.56
CA ALA A 25 -1.13 -47.11 -7.26
C ALA A 25 -0.18 -47.24 -6.05
N GLN A 26 1.12 -47.45 -6.28
CA GLN A 26 2.13 -47.61 -5.22
C GLN A 26 3.12 -46.44 -5.13
N THR A 27 2.70 -45.22 -5.48
CA THR A 27 3.33 -44.09 -4.81
C THR A 27 2.80 -44.08 -3.39
N PRO A 28 3.61 -44.39 -2.36
CA PRO A 28 3.20 -44.02 -1.02
C PRO A 28 2.93 -42.53 -1.10
N SER A 29 1.71 -42.11 -0.81
CA SER A 29 1.41 -40.75 -0.38
C SER A 29 2.04 -40.53 1.00
N ALA A 30 3.34 -40.77 1.09
CA ALA A 30 4.23 -40.15 2.04
C ALA A 30 4.31 -38.69 1.59
N VAL A 31 3.25 -37.94 1.94
CA VAL A 31 3.37 -36.51 2.13
C VAL A 31 4.58 -36.36 3.05
N PRO A 32 5.68 -35.72 2.62
CA PRO A 32 6.76 -35.43 3.54
C PRO A 32 6.12 -34.72 4.72
N ALA A 33 6.50 -35.03 5.96
CA ALA A 33 6.19 -34.18 7.10
C ALA A 33 6.90 -32.83 6.88
N GLY A 34 6.34 -32.03 5.97
CA GLY A 34 6.89 -30.83 5.40
C GLY A 34 5.88 -29.74 5.66
N THR A 35 6.14 -29.03 6.76
CA THR A 35 5.54 -27.72 7.10
C THR A 35 4.04 -27.64 6.87
N VAL A 36 3.26 -27.99 7.89
CA VAL A 36 1.86 -27.56 7.98
C VAL A 36 1.86 -26.04 7.89
N PHE A 37 1.52 -25.50 6.72
CA PHE A 37 1.38 -24.06 6.52
C PHE A 37 0.24 -23.57 7.42
N HIS A 38 0.59 -22.91 8.52
CA HIS A 38 -0.42 -22.28 9.35
C HIS A 38 -1.02 -21.10 8.57
N PRO A 39 -2.35 -20.97 8.45
CA PRO A 39 -2.99 -19.93 7.62
C PRO A 39 -2.68 -18.51 8.09
N ASN A 40 -2.29 -18.36 9.35
CA ASN A 40 -1.84 -17.10 9.93
C ASN A 40 -0.58 -17.35 10.76
N PRO A 41 0.61 -17.41 10.15
CA PRO A 41 1.84 -17.70 10.87
C PRO A 41 2.22 -16.53 11.80
N VAL A 42 2.85 -16.86 12.92
CA VAL A 42 3.53 -15.86 13.75
C VAL A 42 4.75 -15.39 12.99
N ILE A 43 4.84 -14.08 12.76
CA ILE A 43 5.92 -13.45 12.01
C ILE A 43 6.98 -12.83 12.93
N GLY A 44 6.67 -12.64 14.22
CA GLY A 44 7.61 -12.14 15.21
C GLY A 44 7.00 -11.99 16.60
N LEU A 45 7.80 -11.49 17.53
CA LEU A 45 7.38 -11.14 18.89
C LEU A 45 7.62 -9.64 19.09
N VAL A 46 6.62 -8.92 19.62
CA VAL A 46 6.74 -7.52 20.03
C VAL A 46 6.32 -7.44 21.49
N ASP A 47 7.22 -6.95 22.36
CA ASP A 47 7.02 -6.90 23.82
C ASP A 47 6.55 -8.24 24.44
N GLY A 48 7.09 -9.35 23.92
CA GLY A 48 6.73 -10.71 24.35
C GLY A 48 5.38 -11.21 23.82
N LYS A 49 4.64 -10.42 23.05
CA LYS A 49 3.38 -10.85 22.40
C LYS A 49 3.65 -11.33 20.97
N PRO A 50 3.08 -12.48 20.55
CA PRO A 50 3.18 -12.94 19.17
C PRO A 50 2.42 -12.01 18.24
N VAL A 51 3.09 -11.57 17.17
CA VAL A 51 2.49 -10.82 16.07
C VAL A 51 2.33 -11.77 14.90
N THR A 52 1.13 -11.82 14.33
CA THR A 52 0.83 -12.72 13.22
C THR A 52 0.84 -11.99 11.87
N PHE A 53 0.89 -12.74 10.78
CA PHE A 53 0.80 -12.19 9.42
C PHE A 53 -0.45 -11.31 9.25
N GLU A 54 -1.60 -11.77 9.73
CA GLU A 54 -2.86 -11.04 9.69
C GLU A 54 -2.80 -9.70 10.42
N ASP A 55 -2.16 -9.62 11.59
CA ASP A 55 -2.02 -8.38 12.34
C ASP A 55 -1.29 -7.31 11.52
N VAL A 56 -0.18 -7.69 10.89
CA VAL A 56 0.60 -6.77 10.04
C VAL A 56 -0.14 -6.40 8.77
N ARG A 57 -0.82 -7.37 8.15
CA ARG A 57 -1.64 -7.11 6.95
C ARG A 57 -2.76 -6.11 7.25
N ASN A 58 -3.49 -6.32 8.34
CA ASN A 58 -4.59 -5.45 8.76
C ASN A 58 -4.10 -4.06 9.13
N LYS A 59 -2.98 -3.97 9.85
CA LYS A 59 -2.35 -2.67 10.12
C LYS A 59 -1.99 -1.94 8.82
N LYS A 60 -1.35 -2.63 7.87
CA LYS A 60 -0.95 -2.02 6.60
C LYS A 60 -2.15 -1.56 5.79
N ALA A 61 -3.21 -2.36 5.74
CA ALA A 61 -4.46 -1.99 5.06
C ALA A 61 -5.07 -0.74 5.69
N ASN A 62 -5.18 -0.69 7.02
CA ASN A 62 -5.70 0.47 7.74
C ASN A 62 -4.85 1.73 7.53
N ASP A 63 -3.52 1.61 7.61
CA ASP A 63 -2.60 2.73 7.38
C ASP A 63 -2.78 3.31 5.95
N LEU A 64 -2.94 2.45 4.94
CA LEU A 64 -3.20 2.87 3.56
C LEU A 64 -4.58 3.52 3.41
N SER A 65 -5.61 2.97 4.05
CA SER A 65 -6.94 3.57 4.06
C SER A 65 -6.93 4.96 4.69
N LEU A 66 -6.18 5.15 5.77
CA LEU A 66 -6.04 6.45 6.43
C LEU A 66 -5.32 7.46 5.52
N GLN A 67 -4.21 7.07 4.88
CA GLN A 67 -3.49 7.93 3.93
C GLN A 67 -4.38 8.34 2.76
N LEU A 68 -5.16 7.41 2.22
CA LEU A 68 -6.11 7.69 1.14
C LEU A 68 -7.16 8.71 1.59
N TYR A 69 -7.74 8.52 2.79
CA TYR A 69 -8.74 9.43 3.33
C TYR A 69 -8.18 10.86 3.47
N GLN A 70 -6.97 11.01 4.00
CA GLN A 70 -6.31 12.31 4.14
C GLN A 70 -6.10 12.99 2.79
N HIS A 71 -5.59 12.25 1.81
CA HIS A 71 -5.36 12.77 0.46
C HIS A 71 -6.67 13.18 -0.23
N LEU A 72 -7.71 12.35 -0.12
CA LEU A 72 -9.03 12.66 -0.68
C LEU A 72 -9.68 13.87 -0.02
N SER A 73 -9.48 14.06 1.29
CA SER A 73 -10.04 15.21 2.01
C SER A 73 -9.47 16.54 1.49
N VAL A 74 -8.16 16.60 1.24
CA VAL A 74 -7.51 17.78 0.64
C VAL A 74 -8.02 18.00 -0.80
N ARG A 75 -8.06 16.94 -1.61
CA ARG A 75 -8.55 17.01 -2.99
C ARG A 75 -10.01 17.44 -3.09
N LEU A 76 -10.86 17.00 -2.15
CA LEU A 76 -12.27 17.36 -2.13
C LEU A 76 -12.44 18.86 -1.83
N MET A 77 -11.62 19.41 -0.92
CA MET A 77 -11.60 20.84 -0.65
C MET A 77 -11.19 21.65 -1.88
N GLU A 78 -10.10 21.26 -2.55
CA GLU A 78 -9.64 21.89 -3.81
C GLU A 78 -10.73 21.84 -4.88
N TYR A 79 -11.29 20.66 -5.12
CA TYR A 79 -12.35 20.46 -6.11
C TYR A 79 -13.61 21.28 -5.79
N ALA A 80 -14.01 21.35 -4.52
CA ALA A 80 -15.16 22.14 -4.10
C ALA A 80 -14.91 23.63 -4.33
N LEU A 81 -13.71 24.13 -4.02
CA LEU A 81 -13.32 25.52 -4.29
C LEU A 81 -13.29 25.82 -5.80
N GLU A 82 -12.75 24.94 -6.62
CA GLU A 82 -12.78 25.09 -8.09
C GLU A 82 -14.21 25.17 -8.62
N LYS A 83 -15.10 24.27 -8.16
CA LYS A 83 -16.51 24.27 -8.58
C LYS A 83 -17.27 25.50 -8.10
N LEU A 84 -16.94 26.01 -6.92
CA LEU A 84 -17.55 27.21 -6.37
C LEU A 84 -17.06 28.45 -7.11
N ALA A 85 -15.76 28.58 -7.36
CA ALA A 85 -15.18 29.68 -8.13
C ALA A 85 -15.69 29.73 -9.58
N ALA A 86 -15.95 28.57 -10.20
CA ALA A 86 -16.57 28.53 -11.52
C ALA A 86 -17.97 29.17 -11.57
N LYS A 87 -18.67 29.26 -10.43
CA LYS A 87 -20.01 29.88 -10.31
C LYS A 87 -19.99 31.26 -9.65
N HIS A 88 -18.90 31.61 -8.95
CA HIS A 88 -18.77 32.84 -8.18
C HIS A 88 -17.45 33.55 -8.53
N GLN A 89 -17.52 34.61 -9.34
CA GLN A 89 -16.35 35.39 -9.79
C GLN A 89 -15.60 36.11 -8.65
N GLU A 90 -16.22 36.24 -7.47
CA GLU A 90 -15.58 36.81 -6.27
C GLU A 90 -14.50 35.89 -5.67
N ILE A 91 -14.51 34.60 -6.02
CA ILE A 91 -13.54 33.63 -5.52
C ILE A 91 -12.32 33.61 -6.45
N ILE A 92 -11.25 34.24 -6.02
CA ILE A 92 -9.97 34.25 -6.73
C ILE A 92 -9.16 33.03 -6.25
N LEU A 93 -9.08 31.98 -7.08
CA LEU A 93 -8.37 30.73 -6.76
C LEU A 93 -6.85 30.90 -6.64
N THR A 94 -6.30 31.88 -7.37
CA THR A 94 -4.88 32.24 -7.34
C THR A 94 -4.77 33.73 -7.01
N PRO A 95 -4.95 34.12 -5.74
CA PRO A 95 -4.74 35.51 -5.37
C PRO A 95 -3.27 35.84 -5.63
N GLU A 96 -2.99 36.95 -6.32
CA GLU A 96 -1.64 37.50 -6.38
C GLU A 96 -1.16 37.73 -4.95
N LYS A 97 -0.26 36.87 -4.46
CA LYS A 97 0.35 37.00 -3.12
C LYS A 97 1.31 38.19 -3.14
N LYS A 98 0.77 39.40 -3.00
CA LYS A 98 1.58 40.59 -2.80
C LYS A 98 2.02 40.62 -1.35
N VAL A 99 3.29 40.30 -1.11
CA VAL A 99 3.88 40.39 0.23
C VAL A 99 3.77 41.82 0.72
N THR A 100 2.95 42.03 1.74
CA THR A 100 2.75 43.35 2.34
C THR A 100 3.76 43.59 3.45
N LEU A 101 3.97 44.85 3.81
CA LEU A 101 4.82 45.21 4.96
C LEU A 101 4.30 44.57 6.26
N LYS A 102 2.98 44.41 6.37
CA LYS A 102 2.33 43.78 7.53
C LYS A 102 2.74 42.31 7.68
N ASP A 103 2.82 41.58 6.58
CA ASP A 103 3.22 40.16 6.58
C ASP A 103 4.69 40.01 6.98
N ILE A 104 5.54 40.94 6.54
CA ILE A 104 6.96 40.97 6.89
C ILE A 104 7.14 41.24 8.40
N ILE A 105 6.39 42.20 8.95
CA ILE A 105 6.42 42.52 10.39
C ILE A 105 5.90 41.33 11.20
N ALA A 106 4.80 40.70 10.77
CA ALA A 106 4.25 39.54 11.45
C ALA A 106 5.24 38.37 11.52
N VAL A 107 5.96 38.07 10.43
CA VAL A 107 7.01 37.03 10.45
C VAL A 107 8.18 37.43 11.34
N TYR A 108 8.59 38.71 11.32
CA TYR A 108 9.66 39.23 12.16
C TYR A 108 9.36 39.09 13.65
N GLU A 109 8.12 39.39 14.06
CA GLU A 109 7.68 39.30 15.45
C GLU A 109 7.36 37.87 15.90
N GLN A 110 6.70 37.07 15.07
CA GLN A 110 6.28 35.69 15.43
C GLN A 110 7.43 34.70 15.51
N ASN A 111 8.57 34.98 14.86
CA ASN A 111 9.73 34.09 14.82
C ASN A 111 10.90 34.63 15.64
N ASP A 112 10.65 35.61 16.52
CA ASP A 112 11.63 36.25 17.39
C ASP A 112 12.92 36.67 16.64
N LEU A 113 12.76 37.25 15.44
CA LEU A 113 13.89 37.60 14.57
C LEU A 113 14.66 38.85 15.03
N GLN A 114 14.24 39.46 16.14
CA GLN A 114 14.94 40.60 16.77
C GLN A 114 16.35 40.23 17.22
N GLU A 115 16.58 38.97 17.62
CA GLU A 115 17.91 38.46 17.98
C GLU A 115 18.86 38.35 16.79
N ARG A 116 18.31 38.30 15.56
CA ARG A 116 19.07 38.08 14.33
C ARG A 116 19.43 39.38 13.61
N GLY A 117 18.93 40.53 14.08
CA GLY A 117 19.14 41.84 13.47
C GLY A 117 17.88 42.70 13.42
N THR A 118 18.02 43.93 12.89
CA THR A 118 16.89 44.86 12.78
C THR A 118 15.96 44.47 11.64
N LEU A 119 14.69 44.88 11.74
CA LEU A 119 13.68 44.63 10.70
C LEU A 119 14.17 45.03 9.31
N GLU A 120 14.89 46.15 9.16
CA GLU A 120 15.40 46.59 7.85
C GLU A 120 16.43 45.64 7.25
N GLN A 121 17.28 45.04 8.08
CA GLN A 121 18.34 44.11 7.63
C GLN A 121 17.75 42.77 7.20
N ILE A 122 16.69 42.31 7.87
CA ILE A 122 16.10 40.99 7.68
C ILE A 122 14.90 41.01 6.71
N ARG A 123 14.25 42.17 6.54
CA ARG A 123 13.15 42.40 5.59
C ARG A 123 13.36 41.79 4.20
N PRO A 124 14.50 41.96 3.49
CA PRO A 124 14.68 41.35 2.18
C PRO A 124 14.67 39.81 2.22
N GLN A 125 15.11 39.20 3.32
CA GLN A 125 15.12 37.74 3.50
C GLN A 125 13.71 37.21 3.80
N ILE A 126 12.97 37.89 4.68
CA ILE A 126 11.57 37.57 4.97
C ILE A 126 10.70 37.73 3.72
N LYS A 127 10.92 38.81 2.95
CA LYS A 127 10.22 39.02 1.68
C LYS A 127 10.47 37.85 0.72
N LYS A 128 11.72 37.42 0.56
CA LYS A 128 12.07 36.26 -0.28
C LYS A 128 11.47 34.94 0.23
N PHE A 129 11.30 34.77 1.54
CA PHE A 129 10.63 33.61 2.12
C PHE A 129 9.12 33.63 1.85
N LEU A 130 8.50 34.79 1.93
CA LEU A 130 7.07 34.96 1.68
C LEU A 130 6.70 34.94 0.19
N GLU A 131 7.64 35.20 -0.71
CA GLU A 131 7.43 35.12 -2.17
C GLU A 131 7.67 33.72 -2.76
N GLN A 132 8.25 32.79 -1.99
CA GLN A 132 8.32 31.36 -2.33
C GLN A 132 6.95 30.69 -2.14
#